data_AF-A0A2N5VAL0-F1
#
_entry.id   AF-A0A2N5VAL0-F1
#
_cell.length_a   1.000
_cell.length_b   1.000
_cell.length_c   1.000
_cell.angle_alpha   90.00
_cell.angle_beta   90.00
_cell.angle_gamma   90.00
#
_symmetry.space_group_name_H-M   'P 1'
#
loop_
_entity.id
_entity.type
_entity.pdbx_description
1 polymer ?
#
loop_
_entity_poly.entity_id
_entity_poly.type
_entity_poly.pdbx_seq_one_letter_code
_entity_poly.pdbx_strand_id
1 'polypeptide(L)'
;MAMLAGLPADANPFAFISQLQSPRFLPKLSTSAVTTLVAFLVFHILVAAFSLVILVLPHIGKGKRGPWLVRKIYIQADSGEKLFDTPVYLVNVGVLMPLWQFLGSVTTQAYIWVQIRMNLSDEFALHSQFIPLLGVMVIFETYSQWSMAHCFLVLLYSNKTSTITSNSLSWLRSPLLVNTFFLVYPLALTAGVIFCVVRMSAAYGDLQAHIISIRTILSQGSLVWNQLQHASRAGEEKSLLSSQLSSTVAQLGTLLQETGDILPRIQD
;
A
#
# COMPACT_ATOMS: atom_id res chain seq x y z
N MET A 1 -10.17 34.41 -8.96
CA MET A 1 -9.05 35.37 -9.07
C MET A 1 -8.62 35.97 -7.71
N ALA A 2 -8.69 35.23 -6.60
CA ALA A 2 -8.22 35.74 -5.30
C ALA A 2 -6.70 35.55 -5.08
N MET A 3 -6.04 34.66 -5.83
CA MET A 3 -4.60 34.38 -5.69
C MET A 3 -3.65 35.47 -6.21
N LEU A 4 -4.16 36.47 -6.95
CA LEU A 4 -3.35 37.55 -7.53
C LEU A 4 -3.31 38.82 -6.67
N ALA A 5 -4.07 38.87 -5.56
CA ALA A 5 -4.23 40.09 -4.75
C ALA A 5 -2.98 40.53 -3.97
N GLY A 6 -1.89 39.75 -4.02
CA GLY A 6 -0.60 40.05 -3.40
C GLY A 6 0.58 40.02 -4.36
N LEU A 7 0.34 40.07 -5.67
CA LEU A 7 1.41 40.03 -6.66
C LEU A 7 2.19 41.36 -6.68
N PRO A 8 3.53 41.35 -6.56
CA PRO A 8 4.32 42.55 -6.84
C PRO A 8 4.08 43.02 -8.28
N ALA A 9 4.07 44.34 -8.50
CA ALA A 9 3.66 44.96 -9.77
C ALA A 9 4.42 44.46 -11.02
N ASP A 10 5.65 43.96 -10.84
CA ASP A 10 6.51 43.47 -11.93
C ASP A 10 6.85 41.97 -11.80
N ALA A 11 6.22 41.25 -10.86
CA ALA A 11 6.51 39.84 -10.64
C ALA A 11 5.85 38.96 -11.69
N ASN A 12 6.55 37.89 -12.09
CA ASN A 12 5.98 36.85 -12.93
C ASN A 12 4.90 36.08 -12.15
N PRO A 13 3.61 36.15 -12.56
CA PRO A 13 2.51 35.57 -11.80
C PRO A 13 2.57 34.04 -11.73
N PHE A 14 3.11 33.39 -12.77
CA PHE A 14 3.26 31.93 -12.80
C PHE A 14 4.38 31.47 -11.86
N ALA A 15 5.49 32.20 -11.82
CA ALA A 15 6.57 31.93 -10.87
C ALA A 15 6.10 32.17 -9.43
N PHE A 16 5.31 33.23 -9.19
CA PHE A 16 4.74 33.54 -7.88
C PHE A 16 3.77 32.45 -7.39
N ILE A 17 2.85 31.99 -8.25
CA ILE A 17 1.93 30.88 -7.92
C ILE A 17 2.70 29.58 -7.68
N SER A 18 3.72 29.30 -8.50
CA SER A 18 4.60 28.14 -8.30
C SER A 18 5.38 28.20 -6.98
N GLN A 19 5.68 29.39 -6.46
CA GLN A 19 6.34 29.57 -5.16
C GLN A 19 5.36 29.48 -3.99
N LEU A 20 4.09 29.87 -4.18
CA LEU A 20 3.03 29.73 -3.20
C LEU A 20 2.59 28.28 -3.02
N GLN A 21 2.62 27.48 -4.08
CA GLN A 21 2.43 26.04 -3.97
C GLN A 21 3.62 25.41 -3.22
N SER A 22 3.33 24.40 -2.39
CA SER A 22 4.40 23.64 -1.75
C SER A 22 5.40 23.18 -2.81
N PRO A 23 6.71 23.49 -2.67
CA PRO A 23 7.71 23.06 -3.64
C PRO A 23 7.83 21.54 -3.72
N ARG A 24 7.22 20.83 -2.78
CA ARG A 24 7.16 19.37 -2.74
C ARG A 24 5.74 18.87 -2.89
N PHE A 25 5.61 17.78 -3.65
CA PHE A 25 4.40 17.01 -3.82
C PHE A 25 3.97 16.34 -2.50
N LEU A 26 4.92 15.74 -1.78
CA LEU A 26 4.69 15.17 -0.45
C LEU A 26 5.43 15.97 0.64
N PRO A 27 4.78 16.20 1.80
CA PRO A 27 5.46 16.71 2.98
C PRO A 27 6.68 15.86 3.34
N LYS A 28 7.76 16.50 3.80
CA LYS A 28 8.92 15.75 4.31
C LYS A 28 8.55 15.01 5.58
N LEU A 29 9.05 13.79 5.68
CA LEU A 29 9.05 13.04 6.93
C LEU A 29 9.94 13.75 7.95
N SER A 30 9.51 13.75 9.21
CA SER A 30 10.35 14.21 10.31
C SER A 30 11.58 13.32 10.46
N THR A 31 12.66 13.83 11.05
CA THR A 31 13.85 13.04 11.36
C THR A 31 13.48 11.82 12.22
N SER A 32 12.59 11.98 13.20
CA SER A 32 12.11 10.87 14.02
C SER A 32 11.41 9.79 13.21
N ALA A 33 10.55 10.16 12.25
CA ALA A 33 9.87 9.20 11.39
C ALA A 33 10.88 8.42 10.52
N VAL A 34 11.87 9.10 9.94
CA VAL A 34 12.93 8.45 9.15
C VAL A 34 13.77 7.51 10.02
N THR A 35 14.17 7.93 11.22
CA THR A 35 14.91 7.08 12.16
C THR A 35 14.11 5.82 12.53
N THR A 36 12.82 5.97 12.81
CA THR A 36 11.92 4.84 13.10
C THR A 36 11.82 3.88 11.90
N LEU A 37 11.69 4.40 10.68
CA LEU A 37 11.67 3.58 9.46
C LEU A 37 12.97 2.79 9.28
N VAL A 38 14.13 3.41 9.52
CA VAL A 38 15.43 2.72 9.46
C VAL A 38 15.54 1.64 10.53
N ALA A 39 15.07 1.89 11.76
CA ALA A 39 15.04 0.87 12.80
C ALA A 39 14.14 -0.32 12.42
N PHE A 40 12.95 -0.06 11.89
CA PHE A 40 12.06 -1.11 11.38
C PHE A 40 12.67 -1.89 10.21
N LEU A 41 13.42 -1.22 9.32
CA LEU A 41 14.12 -1.88 8.23
C LEU A 41 15.09 -2.95 8.76
N VAL A 42 15.89 -2.60 9.78
CA VAL A 42 16.81 -3.56 10.42
C VAL A 42 16.05 -4.72 11.04
N PHE A 43 14.96 -4.48 11.76
CA PHE A 43 14.16 -5.55 12.34
C PHE A 43 13.56 -6.48 11.27
N HIS A 44 13.04 -5.93 10.17
CA HIS A 44 12.48 -6.75 9.09
C HIS A 44 13.55 -7.53 8.31
N ILE A 45 14.79 -7.03 8.22
CA ILE A 45 15.92 -7.81 7.69
C ILE A 45 16.17 -9.02 8.59
N LEU A 46 16.20 -8.82 9.92
CA LEU A 46 16.40 -9.92 10.87
C LEU A 46 15.25 -10.93 10.80
N VAL A 47 14.00 -10.47 10.80
CA VAL A 47 12.82 -11.35 10.66
C VAL A 47 12.88 -12.14 9.36
N ALA A 48 13.17 -11.49 8.23
CA ALA A 48 13.30 -12.18 6.95
C ALA A 48 14.40 -13.25 7.00
N ALA A 49 15.56 -12.95 7.58
CA ALA A 49 16.66 -13.90 7.71
C ALA A 49 16.25 -15.10 8.60
N PHE A 50 15.65 -14.86 9.77
CA PHE A 50 15.19 -15.92 10.66
C PHE A 50 14.12 -16.80 10.02
N SER A 51 13.11 -16.19 9.38
CA SER A 51 12.06 -16.93 8.67
C SER A 51 12.63 -17.76 7.53
N LEU A 52 13.61 -17.24 6.79
CA LEU A 52 14.30 -17.98 5.73
C LEU A 52 15.08 -19.17 6.29
N VAL A 53 15.79 -19.01 7.41
CA VAL A 53 16.47 -20.13 8.09
C VAL A 53 15.48 -21.21 8.48
N ILE A 54 14.32 -20.86 9.06
CA ILE A 54 13.29 -21.83 9.44
C ILE A 54 12.77 -22.60 8.22
N LEU A 55 12.58 -21.92 7.09
CA LEU A 55 12.10 -22.54 5.84
C LEU A 55 13.15 -23.47 5.21
N VAL A 56 14.43 -23.09 5.25
CA VAL A 56 15.50 -23.78 4.52
C VAL A 56 16.14 -24.89 5.34
N LEU A 57 16.34 -24.71 6.64
CA LEU A 57 17.03 -25.67 7.52
C LEU A 57 16.47 -27.11 7.45
N PRO A 58 15.14 -27.34 7.37
CA PRO A 58 14.57 -28.68 7.22
C PRO A 58 14.95 -29.39 5.92
N HIS A 59 15.36 -28.65 4.89
CA HIS A 59 15.73 -29.18 3.57
C HIS A 59 17.22 -29.53 3.46
N ILE A 60 18.06 -28.98 4.34
CA ILE A 60 19.52 -29.18 4.36
C ILE A 60 19.93 -30.23 5.43
N GLY A 61 19.10 -30.47 6.44
CA GLY A 61 19.38 -31.43 7.51
C GLY A 61 19.25 -32.90 7.10
N LYS A 62 19.94 -33.80 7.84
CA LYS A 62 19.89 -35.26 7.63
C LYS A 62 18.50 -35.88 7.91
N GLY A 63 17.60 -35.15 8.58
CA GLY A 63 16.23 -35.56 8.83
C GLY A 63 15.28 -35.02 7.77
N LYS A 64 14.91 -35.83 6.78
CA LYS A 64 13.86 -35.50 5.80
C LYS A 64 12.50 -35.43 6.49
N ARG A 65 12.11 -34.28 7.04
CA ARG A 65 10.69 -34.02 7.34
C ARG A 65 10.04 -33.66 6.02
N GLY A 66 9.23 -34.57 5.46
CA GLY A 66 8.39 -34.22 4.32
C GLY A 66 7.45 -33.08 4.71
N PRO A 67 7.53 -31.90 4.08
CA PRO A 67 6.60 -30.83 4.37
C PRO A 67 5.25 -31.23 3.78
N TRP A 68 4.36 -31.77 4.61
CA TRP A 68 2.95 -31.78 4.25
C TRP A 68 2.50 -30.32 4.26
N LEU A 69 1.78 -29.86 3.24
CA LEU A 69 1.19 -28.51 3.23
C LEU A 69 -0.19 -28.52 3.87
N VAL A 70 -0.94 -29.60 3.65
CA VAL A 70 -2.29 -29.82 4.18
C VAL A 70 -2.39 -31.22 4.77
N ARG A 71 -3.05 -31.35 5.90
CA ARG A 71 -3.35 -32.61 6.60
C ARG A 71 -4.82 -32.64 7.00
N LYS A 72 -5.48 -33.77 6.79
CA LYS A 72 -6.86 -33.99 7.27
C LYS A 72 -6.87 -34.58 8.68
N ILE A 73 -7.74 -34.09 9.55
CA ILE A 73 -8.04 -34.67 10.86
C ILE A 73 -9.54 -34.92 10.97
N TYR A 74 -9.90 -36.12 11.42
CA TYR A 74 -11.28 -36.44 11.79
C TYR A 74 -11.46 -36.21 13.28
N ILE A 75 -12.54 -35.54 13.66
CA ILE A 75 -12.90 -35.36 15.07
C ILE A 75 -13.46 -36.69 15.57
N GLN A 76 -12.87 -37.22 16.64
CA GLN A 76 -13.25 -38.50 17.24
C GLN A 76 -13.84 -38.27 18.63
N ALA A 77 -14.85 -39.07 18.98
CA ALA A 77 -15.36 -39.19 20.35
C ALA A 77 -14.34 -39.91 21.25
N ASP A 78 -14.56 -39.86 22.56
CA ASP A 78 -13.73 -40.59 23.54
C ASP A 78 -13.75 -42.11 23.31
N SER A 79 -14.82 -42.63 22.67
CA SER A 79 -14.94 -44.01 22.20
C SER A 79 -14.05 -44.35 20.99
N GLY A 80 -13.42 -43.35 20.36
CA GLY A 80 -12.65 -43.49 19.12
C GLY A 80 -13.51 -43.44 17.84
N GLU A 81 -14.84 -43.39 17.96
CA GLU A 81 -15.75 -43.24 16.83
C GLU A 81 -15.69 -41.82 16.25
N LYS A 82 -15.92 -41.69 14.94
CA LYS A 82 -15.95 -40.37 14.30
C LYS A 82 -17.21 -39.62 14.72
N LEU A 83 -17.05 -38.40 15.24
CA LEU A 83 -18.17 -37.50 15.54
C LEU A 83 -18.75 -36.88 14.27
N PHE A 84 -17.93 -36.71 13.23
CA PHE A 84 -18.33 -36.15 11.95
C PHE A 84 -17.63 -36.90 10.80
N ASP A 85 -18.35 -37.11 9.70
CA ASP A 85 -17.79 -37.70 8.47
C ASP A 85 -16.88 -36.72 7.70
N THR A 86 -17.04 -35.42 7.93
CA THR A 86 -16.23 -34.37 7.31
C THR A 86 -14.92 -34.15 8.11
N PRO A 87 -13.74 -34.24 7.48
CA PRO A 87 -12.49 -33.91 8.15
C PRO A 87 -12.30 -32.39 8.28
N VAL A 88 -11.58 -31.97 9.31
CA VAL A 88 -10.97 -30.63 9.39
C VAL A 88 -9.67 -30.66 8.57
N TYR A 89 -9.51 -29.70 7.66
CA TYR A 89 -8.24 -29.51 6.95
C TYR A 89 -7.34 -28.61 7.78
N LEU A 90 -6.14 -29.10 8.04
CA LEU A 90 -5.08 -28.39 8.73
C LEU A 90 -3.99 -28.02 7.75
N VAL A 91 -3.53 -26.79 7.81
CA VAL A 91 -2.33 -26.38 7.08
C VAL A 91 -1.09 -26.49 7.94
N ASN A 92 0.06 -26.71 7.31
CA ASN A 92 1.33 -26.76 8.01
C ASN A 92 1.79 -25.35 8.38
N VAL A 93 1.38 -24.93 9.57
CA VAL A 93 1.73 -23.62 10.13
C VAL A 93 3.24 -23.46 10.25
N GLY A 94 3.98 -24.53 10.54
CA GLY A 94 5.45 -24.51 10.62
C GLY A 94 6.14 -24.15 9.30
N VAL A 95 5.42 -24.22 8.17
CA VAL A 95 5.89 -23.76 6.86
C VAL A 95 5.21 -22.45 6.47
N LEU A 96 3.88 -22.36 6.57
CA LEU A 96 3.14 -21.21 6.09
C LEU A 96 3.41 -19.93 6.90
N MET A 97 3.50 -20.02 8.24
CA MET A 97 3.72 -18.83 9.06
C MET A 97 5.11 -18.20 8.77
N PRO A 98 6.23 -18.95 8.77
CA PRO A 98 7.52 -18.40 8.34
C PRO A 98 7.51 -17.88 6.90
N LEU A 99 6.79 -18.52 5.98
CA LEU A 99 6.64 -18.05 4.61
C LEU A 99 5.97 -16.67 4.55
N TRP A 100 4.83 -16.49 5.22
CA TRP A 100 4.14 -15.20 5.24
C TRP A 100 4.93 -14.12 5.97
N GLN A 101 5.61 -14.46 7.07
CA GLN A 101 6.49 -13.52 7.77
C GLN A 101 7.69 -13.09 6.92
N PHE A 102 8.27 -14.01 6.13
CA PHE A 102 9.33 -13.70 5.19
C PHE A 102 8.83 -12.75 4.10
N LEU A 103 7.74 -13.12 3.40
CA LEU A 103 7.16 -12.32 2.33
C LEU A 103 6.68 -10.94 2.83
N GLY A 104 6.06 -10.91 4.00
CA GLY A 104 5.66 -9.68 4.69
C GLY A 104 6.87 -8.79 4.96
N SER A 105 7.92 -9.34 5.55
CA SER A 105 9.13 -8.57 5.88
C SER A 105 9.88 -8.06 4.64
N VAL A 106 9.97 -8.85 3.57
CA VAL A 106 10.58 -8.40 2.31
C VAL A 106 9.77 -7.27 1.69
N THR A 107 8.44 -7.38 1.71
CA THR A 107 7.55 -6.32 1.22
C THR A 107 7.68 -5.05 2.07
N THR A 108 7.76 -5.18 3.39
CA THR A 108 7.96 -4.03 4.29
C THR A 108 9.30 -3.35 4.05
N GLN A 109 10.38 -4.10 3.78
CA GLN A 109 11.66 -3.51 3.40
C GLN A 109 11.53 -2.67 2.11
N ALA A 110 10.86 -3.21 1.08
CA ALA A 110 10.60 -2.48 -0.17
C ALA A 110 9.75 -1.22 0.07
N TYR A 111 8.71 -1.31 0.90
CA TYR A 111 7.87 -0.18 1.29
C TYR A 111 8.67 0.92 1.97
N ILE A 112 9.49 0.57 2.97
CA ILE A 112 10.34 1.53 3.69
C ILE A 112 11.31 2.20 2.72
N TRP A 113 11.92 1.44 1.81
CA TRP A 113 12.82 1.99 0.81
C TRP A 113 12.11 3.00 -0.10
N VAL A 114 10.91 2.67 -0.60
CA VAL A 114 10.11 3.60 -1.41
C VAL A 114 9.81 4.88 -0.62
N GLN A 115 9.36 4.76 0.63
CA GLN A 115 9.05 5.93 1.46
C GLN A 115 10.26 6.85 1.70
N ILE A 116 11.43 6.27 1.98
CA ILE A 116 12.67 7.04 2.13
C ILE A 116 13.03 7.72 0.80
N ARG A 117 12.90 7.03 -0.34
CA ARG A 117 13.20 7.60 -1.66
C ARG A 117 12.24 8.74 -2.02
N MET A 118 10.94 8.60 -1.74
CA MET A 118 9.95 9.67 -1.92
C MET A 118 10.23 10.85 -0.98
N ASN A 119 10.73 10.60 0.23
CA ASN A 119 11.16 11.67 1.14
C ASN A 119 12.42 12.41 0.63
N LEU A 120 13.34 11.72 -0.04
CA LEU A 120 14.58 12.32 -0.54
C LEU A 120 14.42 13.03 -1.89
N SER A 121 13.57 12.52 -2.80
CA SER A 121 13.40 13.06 -4.15
C SER A 121 11.93 13.30 -4.47
N ASP A 122 11.61 14.54 -4.78
CA ASP A 122 10.26 14.96 -5.20
C ASP A 122 9.91 14.41 -6.59
N GLU A 123 10.89 14.36 -7.49
CA GLU A 123 10.75 13.74 -8.81
C GLU A 123 10.39 12.25 -8.69
N PHE A 124 11.07 11.53 -7.79
CA PHE A 124 10.74 10.13 -7.53
C PHE A 124 9.34 9.99 -6.92
N ALA A 125 8.96 10.89 -6.00
CA ALA A 125 7.64 10.89 -5.37
C ALA A 125 6.49 11.13 -6.35
N LEU A 126 6.73 11.93 -7.40
CA LEU A 126 5.74 12.21 -8.44
C LEU A 126 5.53 11.04 -9.42
N HIS A 127 6.48 10.12 -9.55
CA HIS A 127 6.44 9.03 -10.52
C HIS A 127 6.34 7.64 -9.90
N SER A 128 6.32 7.55 -8.56
CA SER A 128 6.32 6.29 -7.83
C SER A 128 5.10 6.18 -6.92
N GLN A 129 4.67 4.96 -6.62
CA GLN A 129 3.52 4.70 -5.75
C GLN A 129 3.89 3.69 -4.66
N PHE A 130 3.53 3.97 -3.41
CA PHE A 130 3.75 3.08 -2.27
C PHE A 130 2.51 2.24 -1.90
N ILE A 131 1.32 2.60 -2.41
CA ILE A 131 0.02 2.00 -2.07
C ILE A 131 -0.02 0.49 -2.37
N PRO A 132 0.48 0.00 -3.52
CA PRO A 132 0.50 -1.45 -3.77
C PRO A 132 1.33 -2.23 -2.74
N LEU A 133 2.48 -1.70 -2.35
CA LEU A 133 3.33 -2.32 -1.33
C LEU A 133 2.63 -2.39 0.02
N LEU A 134 1.91 -1.32 0.41
CA LEU A 134 1.10 -1.30 1.63
C LEU A 134 0.01 -2.39 1.60
N GLY A 135 -0.68 -2.55 0.47
CA GLY A 135 -1.68 -3.60 0.31
C GLY A 135 -1.12 -5.02 0.45
N VAL A 136 0.02 -5.28 -0.20
CA VAL A 136 0.71 -6.58 -0.10
C VAL A 136 1.18 -6.85 1.34
N MET A 137 1.65 -5.83 2.06
CA MET A 137 1.99 -5.95 3.48
C MET A 137 0.79 -6.37 4.32
N VAL A 138 -0.38 -5.74 4.13
CA VAL A 138 -1.62 -6.09 4.85
C VAL A 138 -2.04 -7.53 4.57
N ILE A 139 -1.94 -7.99 3.32
CA ILE A 139 -2.27 -9.37 2.94
C ILE A 139 -1.34 -10.35 3.68
N PHE A 140 -0.03 -10.15 3.62
CA PHE A 140 0.92 -11.07 4.25
C PHE A 140 0.85 -11.08 5.78
N GLU A 141 0.64 -9.92 6.41
CA GLU A 141 0.41 -9.86 7.85
C GLU A 141 -0.88 -10.62 8.24
N THR A 142 -1.95 -10.42 7.48
CA THR A 142 -3.21 -11.15 7.72
C THR A 142 -3.02 -12.65 7.52
N TYR A 143 -2.24 -13.08 6.53
CA TYR A 143 -1.99 -14.50 6.27
C TYR A 143 -1.10 -15.13 7.36
N SER A 144 -0.17 -14.36 7.94
CA SER A 144 0.59 -14.76 9.12
C SER A 144 -0.33 -14.98 10.33
N GLN A 145 -1.24 -14.03 10.60
CA GLN A 145 -2.23 -14.14 11.68
C GLN A 145 -3.22 -15.27 11.45
N TRP A 146 -3.69 -15.45 10.21
CA TRP A 146 -4.53 -16.57 9.79
C TRP A 146 -3.84 -17.91 10.04
N SER A 147 -2.54 -18.02 9.73
CA SER A 147 -1.75 -19.22 9.99
C SER A 147 -1.63 -19.49 11.50
N MET A 148 -1.45 -18.44 12.31
CA MET A 148 -1.42 -18.56 13.77
C MET A 148 -2.78 -19.01 14.34
N ALA A 149 -3.89 -18.43 13.88
CA ALA A 149 -5.23 -18.86 14.26
C ALA A 149 -5.48 -20.33 13.87
N HIS A 150 -4.98 -20.74 12.71
CA HIS A 150 -5.04 -22.12 12.27
C HIS A 150 -4.24 -23.06 13.20
N CYS A 151 -3.09 -22.62 13.71
CA CYS A 151 -2.27 -23.37 14.67
C CYS A 151 -3.05 -23.68 15.96
N PHE A 152 -3.76 -22.68 16.49
CA PHE A 152 -4.60 -22.87 17.67
C PHE A 152 -5.69 -23.90 17.43
N LEU A 153 -6.31 -23.91 16.24
CA LEU A 153 -7.26 -24.98 15.89
C LEU A 153 -6.62 -26.36 15.86
N VAL A 154 -5.41 -26.50 15.28
CA VAL A 154 -4.67 -27.78 15.27
C VAL A 154 -4.51 -28.29 16.70
N LEU A 155 -4.06 -27.43 17.62
CA LEU A 155 -3.85 -27.79 19.03
C LEU A 155 -5.16 -28.18 19.72
N LEU A 156 -6.24 -27.44 19.43
CA LEU A 156 -7.57 -27.67 20.01
C LEU A 156 -8.14 -29.03 19.60
N TYR A 157 -8.05 -29.40 18.32
CA TYR A 157 -8.55 -30.69 17.82
C TYR A 157 -7.60 -31.87 18.05
N SER A 158 -6.31 -31.63 18.24
CA SER A 158 -5.34 -32.69 18.53
C SER A 158 -5.38 -33.12 20.00
N ASN A 159 -5.85 -32.25 20.91
CA ASN A 159 -5.96 -32.57 22.31
C ASN A 159 -7.28 -33.29 22.63
N LYS A 160 -7.20 -34.60 22.87
CA LYS A 160 -8.35 -35.46 23.20
C LYS A 160 -9.06 -35.08 24.50
N THR A 161 -8.40 -34.37 25.43
CA THR A 161 -9.01 -33.92 26.70
C THR A 161 -9.83 -32.65 26.56
N SER A 162 -9.72 -31.95 25.42
CA SER A 162 -10.53 -30.78 25.10
C SER A 162 -11.82 -31.21 24.40
N THR A 163 -12.54 -32.18 24.94
CA THR A 163 -13.95 -32.35 24.60
C THR A 163 -14.65 -31.04 24.96
N ILE A 164 -15.02 -30.28 23.94
CA ILE A 164 -15.50 -28.90 24.00
C ILE A 164 -16.69 -28.81 24.97
N THR A 165 -16.43 -28.53 26.24
CA THR A 165 -17.44 -28.38 27.32
C THR A 165 -18.11 -27.01 27.30
N SER A 166 -17.57 -26.04 26.56
CA SER A 166 -18.15 -24.69 26.48
C SER A 166 -19.20 -24.56 25.38
N ASN A 167 -20.42 -24.17 25.75
CA ASN A 167 -21.49 -23.81 24.83
C ASN A 167 -21.22 -22.53 24.01
N SER A 168 -20.22 -21.70 24.38
CA SER A 168 -19.96 -20.42 23.72
C SER A 168 -19.29 -20.51 22.35
N LEU A 169 -18.75 -21.69 22.00
CA LEU A 169 -18.01 -21.93 20.74
C LEU A 169 -18.63 -23.07 19.92
N SER A 170 -19.97 -23.11 19.86
CA SER A 170 -20.72 -24.17 19.18
C SER A 170 -20.36 -24.33 17.69
N TRP A 171 -20.01 -23.24 16.99
CA TRP A 171 -19.62 -23.28 15.57
C TRP A 171 -18.28 -24.01 15.33
N LEU A 172 -17.34 -23.94 16.29
CA LEU A 172 -16.08 -24.70 16.25
C LEU A 172 -16.29 -26.21 16.42
N ARG A 173 -17.52 -26.69 16.65
CA ARG A 173 -17.79 -28.14 16.60
C ARG A 173 -17.97 -28.64 15.18
N SER A 174 -18.34 -27.78 14.21
CA SER A 174 -18.61 -28.21 12.83
C SER A 174 -17.36 -28.10 11.95
N PRO A 175 -16.79 -29.22 11.47
CA PRO A 175 -15.65 -29.20 10.54
C PRO A 175 -15.95 -28.42 9.26
N LEU A 176 -17.20 -28.48 8.78
CA LEU A 176 -17.63 -27.76 7.59
C LEU A 176 -17.54 -26.25 7.77
N LEU A 177 -18.05 -25.73 8.89
CA LEU A 177 -18.01 -24.29 9.17
C LEU A 177 -16.57 -23.80 9.34
N VAL A 178 -15.73 -24.57 10.02
CA VAL A 178 -14.30 -24.26 10.21
C VAL A 178 -13.56 -24.22 8.88
N ASN A 179 -13.68 -25.27 8.06
CA ASN A 179 -13.03 -25.31 6.76
C ASN A 179 -13.50 -24.16 5.84
N THR A 180 -14.81 -23.89 5.81
CA THR A 180 -15.37 -22.80 5.02
C THR A 180 -14.86 -21.45 5.48
N PHE A 181 -14.84 -21.17 6.79
CA PHE A 181 -14.32 -19.91 7.33
C PHE A 181 -12.84 -19.72 6.95
N PHE A 182 -12.00 -20.72 7.22
CA PHE A 182 -10.56 -20.63 6.97
C PHE A 182 -10.21 -20.59 5.47
N LEU A 183 -11.10 -21.03 4.59
CA LEU A 183 -10.95 -20.88 3.13
C LEU A 183 -11.45 -19.52 2.64
N VAL A 184 -12.66 -19.12 3.02
CA VAL A 184 -13.34 -17.93 2.47
C VAL A 184 -12.75 -16.64 3.03
N TYR A 185 -12.41 -16.60 4.33
CA TYR A 185 -11.88 -15.40 4.97
C TYR A 185 -10.64 -14.80 4.30
N PRO A 186 -9.52 -15.56 4.10
CA PRO A 186 -8.32 -14.98 3.49
C PRO A 186 -8.55 -14.55 2.03
N LEU A 187 -9.42 -15.25 1.29
CA LEU A 187 -9.79 -14.89 -0.09
C LEU A 187 -10.60 -13.60 -0.15
N ALA A 188 -11.63 -13.49 0.69
CA ALA A 188 -12.47 -12.29 0.77
C ALA A 188 -11.65 -11.07 1.19
N LEU A 189 -10.77 -11.22 2.19
CA LEU A 189 -9.90 -10.15 2.63
C LEU A 189 -8.91 -9.73 1.53
N THR A 190 -8.30 -10.68 0.83
CA THR A 190 -7.40 -10.38 -0.29
C THR A 190 -8.13 -9.63 -1.40
N ALA A 191 -9.33 -10.06 -1.77
CA ALA A 191 -10.15 -9.36 -2.76
C ALA A 191 -10.50 -7.93 -2.32
N GLY A 192 -10.86 -7.74 -1.04
CA GLY A 192 -11.13 -6.42 -0.47
C GLY A 192 -9.91 -5.51 -0.48
N VAL A 193 -8.73 -6.01 -0.08
CA VAL A 193 -7.48 -5.26 -0.11
C VAL A 193 -7.10 -4.88 -1.54
N ILE A 194 -7.19 -5.81 -2.49
CA ILE A 194 -6.92 -5.53 -3.91
C ILE A 194 -7.85 -4.44 -4.43
N PHE A 195 -9.15 -4.53 -4.12
CA PHE A 195 -10.12 -3.52 -4.52
C PHE A 195 -9.75 -2.13 -3.97
N CYS A 196 -9.45 -2.02 -2.67
CA CYS A 196 -9.00 -0.77 -2.05
C CYS A 196 -7.70 -0.24 -2.68
N VAL A 197 -6.71 -1.11 -2.89
CA VAL A 197 -5.42 -0.74 -3.49
C VAL A 197 -5.59 -0.21 -4.90
N VAL A 198 -6.40 -0.88 -5.73
CA VAL A 198 -6.67 -0.44 -7.11
C VAL A 198 -7.32 0.94 -7.10
N ARG A 199 -8.34 1.14 -6.27
CA ARG A 199 -9.05 2.42 -6.14
C ARG A 199 -8.13 3.54 -5.68
N MET A 200 -7.37 3.30 -4.61
CA MET A 200 -6.43 4.29 -4.05
C MET A 200 -5.26 4.58 -5.02
N SER A 201 -4.72 3.56 -5.70
CA SER A 201 -3.62 3.74 -6.66
C SER A 201 -4.06 4.52 -7.90
N ALA A 202 -5.29 4.31 -8.37
CA ALA A 202 -5.86 5.10 -9.46
C ALA A 202 -6.03 6.57 -9.04
N ALA A 203 -6.68 6.82 -7.89
CA ALA A 203 -6.86 8.19 -7.40
C ALA A 203 -5.53 8.91 -7.13
N TYR A 204 -4.53 8.20 -6.59
CA TYR A 204 -3.20 8.73 -6.37
C TYR A 204 -2.45 9.01 -7.69
N GLY A 205 -2.62 8.15 -8.70
CA GLY A 205 -2.07 8.34 -10.03
C GLY A 205 -2.67 9.55 -10.74
N ASP A 206 -3.99 9.74 -10.64
CA ASP A 206 -4.68 10.92 -11.16
C ASP A 206 -4.13 12.19 -10.50
N LEU A 207 -3.95 12.18 -9.18
CA LEU A 207 -3.36 13.31 -8.45
C LEU A 207 -1.92 13.61 -8.91
N GLN A 208 -1.09 12.59 -9.09
CA GLN A 208 0.27 12.76 -9.63
C GLN A 208 0.25 13.41 -11.02
N ALA A 209 -0.61 12.92 -11.92
CA ALA A 209 -0.74 13.47 -13.27
C ALA A 209 -1.19 14.94 -13.27
N HIS A 210 -2.17 15.30 -12.42
CA HIS A 210 -2.64 16.68 -12.28
C HIS A 210 -1.53 17.59 -11.77
N ILE A 211 -0.79 17.19 -10.74
CA ILE A 211 0.31 18.00 -10.20
C ILE A 211 1.43 18.17 -11.23
N ILE A 212 1.80 17.13 -11.98
CA ILE A 212 2.78 17.22 -13.06
C ILE A 212 2.31 18.20 -14.14
N SER A 213 1.04 18.14 -14.53
CA SER A 213 0.44 19.04 -15.52
C SER A 213 0.45 20.49 -15.04
N ILE A 214 0.01 20.75 -13.80
CA ILE A 214 0.03 22.09 -13.19
C ILE A 214 1.45 22.66 -13.17
N ARG A 215 2.45 21.88 -12.73
CA ARG A 215 3.85 22.32 -12.71
C ARG A 215 4.36 22.64 -14.11
N THR A 216 3.99 21.84 -15.10
CA THR A 216 4.38 22.04 -16.50
C THR A 216 3.77 23.34 -17.04
N ILE A 217 2.47 23.55 -16.84
CA ILE A 217 1.76 24.76 -17.28
C ILE A 217 2.31 26.02 -16.59
N LEU A 218 2.59 25.96 -15.28
CA LEU A 218 3.21 27.06 -14.56
C LEU A 218 4.61 27.37 -15.11
N SER A 219 5.41 26.35 -15.43
CA SER A 219 6.74 26.55 -16.03
C SER A 219 6.65 27.18 -17.42
N GLN A 220 5.73 26.72 -18.27
CA GLN A 220 5.51 27.26 -19.61
C GLN A 220 4.98 28.68 -19.56
N GLY A 221 3.97 28.95 -18.73
CA GLY A 221 3.44 30.30 -18.52
C GLY A 221 4.50 31.27 -17.98
N SER A 222 5.38 30.80 -17.10
CA SER A 222 6.52 31.58 -16.62
C SER A 222 7.49 31.93 -17.75
N LEU A 223 7.80 30.98 -18.64
CA LEU A 223 8.66 31.21 -19.80
C LEU A 223 8.04 32.21 -20.79
N VAL A 224 6.78 32.03 -21.15
CA VAL A 224 6.05 32.93 -22.08
C VAL A 224 5.95 34.33 -21.50
N TRP A 225 5.69 34.46 -20.19
CA TRP A 225 5.67 35.76 -19.52
C TRP A 225 7.03 36.48 -19.61
N ASN A 226 8.12 35.75 -19.36
CA ASN A 226 9.47 36.31 -19.46
C ASN A 226 9.81 36.71 -20.91
N GLN A 227 9.39 35.93 -21.90
CA GLN A 227 9.55 36.28 -23.32
C GLN A 227 8.76 37.54 -23.68
N LEU A 228 7.51 37.68 -23.21
CA LEU A 228 6.67 38.85 -23.44
C LEU A 228 7.28 40.13 -22.87
N GLN A 229 7.95 40.04 -21.70
CA GLN A 229 8.67 41.15 -21.07
C GLN A 229 9.88 41.61 -21.91
N HIS A 230 10.52 40.69 -22.65
CA HIS A 230 11.70 40.96 -23.47
C HIS A 230 11.41 41.16 -24.97
N ALA A 231 10.20 40.87 -25.43
CA ALA A 231 9.82 40.99 -26.84
C ALA A 231 9.90 42.45 -27.31
N SER A 232 10.79 42.73 -28.26
CA SER A 232 11.01 44.07 -28.79
C SER A 232 9.94 44.46 -29.80
N ARG A 233 9.03 45.39 -29.45
CA ARG A 233 8.16 46.27 -30.28
C ARG A 233 7.40 45.69 -31.52
N ALA A 234 7.59 44.45 -31.96
CA ALA A 234 6.83 43.84 -33.05
C ALA A 234 5.44 43.48 -32.53
N GLY A 235 4.42 44.23 -32.97
CA GLY A 235 3.04 44.09 -32.48
C GLY A 235 2.44 42.70 -32.68
N GLU A 236 2.90 41.97 -33.71
CA GLU A 236 2.44 40.62 -34.06
C GLU A 236 3.03 39.53 -33.15
N GLU A 237 4.30 39.65 -32.76
CA GLU A 237 4.94 38.76 -31.79
C GLU A 237 4.31 38.93 -30.40
N LYS A 238 4.04 40.19 -30.02
CA LYS A 238 3.37 40.51 -28.75
C LYS A 238 1.94 39.98 -28.69
N SER A 239 1.18 40.06 -29.79
CA SER A 239 -0.20 39.55 -29.83
C SER A 239 -0.25 38.02 -29.78
N LEU A 240 0.67 37.33 -30.45
CA LEU A 240 0.80 35.88 -30.41
C LEU A 240 1.16 35.36 -29.01
N LEU A 241 2.16 35.97 -28.37
CA LEU A 241 2.55 35.64 -27.00
C LEU A 241 1.42 35.92 -25.99
N SER A 242 0.68 37.03 -26.15
CA SER A 242 -0.48 37.34 -25.31
C SER A 242 -1.62 36.32 -25.47
N SER A 243 -1.85 35.82 -26.69
CA SER A 243 -2.84 34.78 -26.95
C SER A 243 -2.45 33.45 -26.30
N GLN A 244 -1.17 33.05 -26.45
CA GLN A 244 -0.63 31.86 -25.78
C GLN A 244 -0.73 31.94 -24.26
N LEU A 245 -0.47 33.12 -23.68
CA LEU A 245 -0.60 33.36 -22.24
C LEU A 245 -2.05 33.17 -21.77
N SER A 246 -3.02 33.77 -22.48
CA SER A 246 -4.45 33.62 -22.16
C SER A 246 -4.91 32.16 -22.23
N SER A 247 -4.44 31.41 -23.24
CA SER A 247 -4.70 29.96 -23.34
C SER A 247 -4.13 29.20 -22.15
N THR A 248 -2.89 29.52 -21.76
CA THR A 248 -2.20 28.89 -20.61
C THR A 248 -2.95 29.16 -19.29
N VAL A 249 -3.45 30.39 -19.09
CA VAL A 249 -4.26 30.75 -17.92
C VAL A 249 -5.59 29.99 -17.89
N ALA A 250 -6.25 29.86 -19.05
CA ALA A 250 -7.50 29.12 -19.15
C ALA A 250 -7.31 27.63 -18.78
N GLN A 251 -6.25 26.99 -19.31
CA GLN A 251 -5.90 25.60 -19.00
C GLN A 251 -5.53 25.40 -17.52
N LEU A 252 -4.83 26.36 -16.91
CA LEU A 252 -4.53 26.30 -15.48
C LEU A 252 -5.82 26.40 -14.64
N GLY A 253 -6.75 27.25 -15.05
CA GLY A 253 -8.04 27.42 -14.40
C GLY A 253 -8.87 26.14 -14.39
N THR A 254 -8.95 25.44 -15.53
CA THR A 254 -9.69 24.17 -15.64
C THR A 254 -9.06 23.08 -14.78
N LEU A 255 -7.74 22.92 -14.82
CA LEU A 255 -7.04 21.89 -14.03
C LEU A 255 -7.12 22.12 -12.52
N LEU A 256 -7.09 23.37 -12.06
CA LEU A 256 -7.25 23.69 -10.63
C LEU A 256 -8.65 23.36 -10.14
N GLN A 257 -9.67 23.56 -10.98
CA GLN A 257 -11.04 23.19 -10.67
C GLN A 257 -11.20 21.66 -10.61
N GLU A 258 -10.67 20.94 -11.61
CA GLU A 258 -10.67 19.47 -11.64
C GLU A 258 -9.91 18.86 -10.46
N THR A 259 -8.78 19.45 -10.06
CA THR A 259 -8.00 18.98 -8.89
C THR A 259 -8.79 19.18 -7.59
N GLY A 260 -9.55 20.25 -7.47
CA GLY A 260 -10.47 20.49 -6.34
C GLY A 260 -11.56 19.43 -6.23
N ASP A 261 -12.02 18.88 -7.36
CA ASP A 261 -13.04 17.83 -7.42
C ASP A 261 -12.49 16.42 -7.16
N ILE A 262 -11.17 16.22 -7.21
CA ILE A 262 -10.50 14.93 -6.90
C ILE A 262 -10.33 14.73 -5.40
N LEU A 263 -10.08 15.80 -4.63
CA LEU A 263 -9.86 15.72 -3.19
C LEU A 263 -10.99 15.00 -2.41
N PRO A 264 -12.28 15.24 -2.71
CA PRO A 264 -13.39 14.51 -2.08
C PRO A 264 -13.40 13.02 -2.40
N ARG A 265 -13.01 12.63 -3.63
CA ARG A 265 -12.97 11.22 -4.07
C ARG A 265 -11.88 10.37 -3.40
N ILE A 266 -10.94 11.01 -2.71
CA ILE A 266 -9.91 10.35 -1.89
C ILE A 266 -10.40 10.16 -0.44
N GLN A 267 -11.38 10.96 -0.01
CA GLN A 267 -11.96 10.90 1.34
C GLN A 267 -13.15 9.93 1.45
N ASP A 268 -13.76 9.55 0.33
CA ASP A 268 -14.81 8.52 0.21
C ASP A 268 -14.25 7.12 -0.10
#